data_AF-A0A7J6RZ14-F1
#
_entry.id   AF-A0A7J6RZ14-F1
#
_cell.length_a   1.000
_cell.length_b   1.000
_cell.length_c   1.000
_cell.angle_alpha   90.00
_cell.angle_beta   90.00
_cell.angle_gamma   90.00
#
_symmetry.space_group_name_H-M   'P 1'
#
loop_
_entity.id
_entity.type
_entity.pdbx_description
1 polymer ?
#
loop_
_entity_poly.entity_id
_entity_poly.type
_entity_poly.pdbx_seq_one_letter_code
_entity_poly.pdbx_strand_id
1 'polypeptide(L)'
;GRQIILAEGARGSLSLEVANRYNLSAGRCPPKFSLGVKEVWKVDPEVSRPGHVTHTVGFPMDYMTYGGGFIYHMKDNLVHLGFVTGLGYTNTNRSPYMELQKYKTHEMLRGLLDGGKCVGYGARVINCGGYQALPSVAFPGGMLVGDAAGFLNVLKIKGTHTAMKTGMLAAEAAVADINDGAQPGHVSSKYEHAVKDSWVHKELYGVRNIHPAFKTGLFSGLGYGAFWLLSKGREPWTFKWSKDDAARTRKQAKCKEVAYPKPDGKLTFDLTDQLPLTGVDHEADQPSHLKIKPGMEKVPKEVSFAQYGGPEQRFCPAKVYEYDDKGNLTINAQNCIHCKTCSIKTPGHFIQWTVPEGGGGPQYGSM
;
A
#
# COMPACT_ATOMS: atom_id res chain seq x y z
N GLY A 1 -30.43 -10.51 -10.85
CA GLY A 1 -29.39 -11.54 -10.91
C GLY A 1 -28.41 -11.24 -9.80
N ARG A 2 -27.92 -12.24 -9.05
CA ARG A 2 -27.06 -11.99 -7.87
C ARG A 2 -25.72 -11.39 -8.31
N GLN A 3 -25.19 -10.44 -7.54
CA GLN A 3 -23.92 -9.76 -7.78
C GLN A 3 -22.97 -10.06 -6.61
N ILE A 4 -21.70 -10.37 -6.92
CA ILE A 4 -20.62 -10.49 -5.93
C ILE A 4 -19.90 -9.15 -5.84
N ILE A 5 -19.90 -8.53 -4.66
CA ILE A 5 -19.17 -7.27 -4.42
C ILE A 5 -17.82 -7.60 -3.78
N LEU A 6 -16.73 -7.31 -4.50
CA LEU A 6 -15.37 -7.54 -4.03
C LEU A 6 -14.81 -6.27 -3.36
N ALA A 7 -14.54 -6.40 -2.06
CA ALA A 7 -14.11 -5.31 -1.18
C ALA A 7 -12.84 -5.66 -0.36
N GLU A 8 -11.95 -6.50 -0.90
CA GLU A 8 -10.71 -6.96 -0.21
C GLU A 8 -9.68 -5.84 0.06
N GLY A 9 -9.95 -4.62 -0.43
CA GLY A 9 -9.06 -3.47 -0.33
C GLY A 9 -7.84 -3.58 -1.25
N ALA A 10 -6.79 -2.84 -0.92
CA ALA A 10 -5.62 -2.70 -1.76
C ALA A 10 -4.96 -4.06 -2.05
N ARG A 11 -4.84 -4.40 -3.33
CA ARG A 11 -4.23 -5.66 -3.80
C ARG A 11 -4.95 -6.90 -3.23
N GLY A 12 -6.28 -6.90 -3.33
CA GLY A 12 -7.12 -8.08 -3.07
C GLY A 12 -6.70 -9.29 -3.91
N SER A 13 -6.68 -10.46 -3.30
CA SER A 13 -6.26 -11.73 -3.92
C SER A 13 -7.26 -12.15 -4.98
N LEU A 14 -8.55 -12.21 -4.63
CA LEU A 14 -9.62 -12.58 -5.53
C LEU A 14 -9.90 -11.47 -6.55
N SER A 15 -9.81 -10.21 -6.14
CA SER A 15 -9.97 -9.03 -6.99
C SER A 15 -8.92 -9.01 -8.10
N LEU A 16 -7.67 -9.41 -7.79
CA LEU A 16 -6.60 -9.54 -8.78
C LEU A 16 -6.89 -10.67 -9.77
N GLU A 17 -7.36 -11.83 -9.30
CA GLU A 17 -7.73 -12.96 -10.17
C GLU A 17 -8.88 -12.59 -11.11
N VAL A 18 -9.93 -11.95 -10.59
CA VAL A 18 -11.08 -11.48 -11.36
C VAL A 18 -10.66 -10.42 -12.38
N ALA A 19 -9.82 -9.45 -11.96
CA ALA A 19 -9.32 -8.42 -12.86
C ALA A 19 -8.53 -9.01 -14.04
N ASN A 20 -7.74 -10.06 -13.79
CA ASN A 20 -7.00 -10.76 -14.84
C ASN A 20 -7.94 -11.58 -15.73
N ARG A 21 -8.85 -12.37 -15.13
CA ARG A 21 -9.79 -13.25 -15.85
C ARG A 21 -10.65 -12.50 -16.84
N TYR A 22 -11.14 -11.32 -16.46
CA TYR A 22 -12.00 -10.50 -17.32
C TYR A 22 -11.26 -9.34 -17.99
N ASN A 23 -9.93 -9.30 -17.89
CA ASN A 23 -9.08 -8.25 -18.47
C ASN A 23 -9.53 -6.83 -18.12
N LEU A 24 -9.93 -6.60 -16.86
CA LEU A 24 -10.54 -5.34 -16.40
C LEU A 24 -9.57 -4.15 -16.44
N SER A 25 -8.27 -4.41 -16.59
CA SER A 25 -7.23 -3.37 -16.70
C SER A 25 -6.92 -2.99 -18.15
N ALA A 26 -7.66 -3.50 -19.14
CA ALA A 26 -7.45 -3.19 -20.55
C ALA A 26 -7.48 -1.66 -20.81
N GLY A 27 -6.45 -1.15 -21.50
CA GLY A 27 -6.34 0.28 -21.80
C GLY A 27 -6.02 1.19 -20.60
N ARG A 28 -5.75 0.63 -19.42
CA ARG A 28 -5.40 1.37 -18.20
C ARG A 28 -3.90 1.34 -17.94
N CYS A 29 -3.42 2.30 -17.15
CA CYS A 29 -2.05 2.27 -16.65
C CYS A 29 -1.86 1.13 -15.64
N PRO A 30 -0.64 0.58 -15.48
CA PRO A 30 -0.37 -0.39 -14.43
C PRO A 30 -0.68 0.22 -13.05
N PRO A 31 -1.18 -0.59 -12.11
CA PRO A 31 -1.45 -0.11 -10.76
C PRO A 31 -0.16 0.34 -10.08
N LYS A 32 -0.31 1.28 -9.15
CA LYS A 32 0.77 1.78 -8.30
C LYS A 32 0.38 1.66 -6.85
N PHE A 33 1.37 1.44 -6.01
CA PHE A 33 1.18 1.26 -4.59
C PHE A 33 2.28 1.94 -3.78
N SER A 34 1.95 2.26 -2.54
CA SER A 34 2.92 2.59 -1.50
C SER A 34 2.70 1.64 -0.32
N LEU A 35 3.74 1.41 0.48
CA LEU A 35 3.60 0.73 1.77
C LEU A 35 3.55 1.79 2.87
N GLY A 36 2.45 1.82 3.62
CA GLY A 36 2.38 2.53 4.89
C GLY A 36 2.86 1.63 6.01
N VAL A 37 3.85 2.08 6.78
CA VAL A 37 4.26 1.48 8.04
C VAL A 37 3.81 2.43 9.15
N LYS A 38 3.09 1.92 10.14
CA LYS A 38 2.47 2.71 11.21
C LYS A 38 2.87 2.16 12.57
N GLU A 39 3.09 3.07 13.50
CA GLU A 39 3.17 2.83 14.93
C GLU A 39 2.12 3.69 15.65
N VAL A 40 1.68 3.22 16.83
CA VAL A 40 0.84 3.99 17.75
C VAL A 40 1.64 4.24 19.01
N TRP A 41 1.74 5.50 19.40
CA TRP A 41 2.54 5.91 20.54
C TRP A 41 1.68 6.53 21.63
N LYS A 42 1.85 6.08 22.87
CA LYS A 42 1.40 6.82 24.04
C LYS A 42 2.49 7.82 24.41
N VAL A 43 2.19 9.11 24.28
CA VAL A 43 3.15 10.21 24.54
C VAL A 43 2.83 10.92 25.85
N ASP A 44 3.76 11.77 26.30
CA ASP A 44 3.55 12.65 27.44
C ASP A 44 2.33 13.58 27.20
N PRO A 45 1.42 13.74 28.18
CA PRO A 45 0.30 14.68 28.09
C PRO A 45 0.71 16.11 27.66
N GLU A 46 1.89 16.59 28.05
CA GLU A 46 2.36 17.96 27.77
C GLU A 46 2.66 18.20 26.28
N VAL A 47 3.02 17.15 25.54
CA VAL A 47 3.26 17.22 24.08
C VAL A 47 2.06 16.76 23.26
N SER A 48 1.02 16.24 23.91
CA SER A 48 -0.22 15.78 23.30
C SER A 48 -1.09 16.95 22.83
N ARG A 49 -1.50 16.95 21.55
CA ARG A 49 -2.34 17.99 20.94
C ARG A 49 -3.52 17.37 20.17
N PRO A 50 -4.50 16.72 20.82
CA PRO A 50 -5.57 15.98 20.15
C PRO A 50 -6.24 16.77 19.01
N GLY A 51 -6.37 16.16 17.83
CA GLY A 51 -6.91 16.79 16.62
C GLY A 51 -5.85 17.45 15.72
N HIS A 52 -4.61 17.61 16.19
CA HIS A 52 -3.52 18.12 15.37
C HIS A 52 -3.06 17.09 14.33
N VAL A 53 -2.86 17.55 13.09
CA VAL A 53 -2.50 16.73 11.94
C VAL A 53 -1.27 17.33 11.26
N THR A 54 -0.22 16.53 11.14
CA THR A 54 1.02 16.90 10.44
C THR A 54 1.34 15.91 9.34
N HIS A 55 1.72 16.42 8.18
CA HIS A 55 2.29 15.66 7.07
C HIS A 55 3.67 16.21 6.73
N THR A 56 4.64 15.33 6.47
CA THR A 56 5.99 15.73 6.12
C THR A 56 6.45 15.06 4.83
N VAL A 57 7.31 15.75 4.08
CA VAL A 57 8.05 15.22 2.93
C VAL A 57 9.53 15.52 3.12
N GLY A 58 10.40 14.84 2.38
CA GLY A 58 11.85 14.97 2.53
C GLY A 58 12.41 13.89 3.45
N PHE A 59 13.13 14.28 4.50
CA PHE A 59 13.81 13.34 5.40
C PHE A 59 12.87 12.21 5.89
N PRO A 60 13.30 10.94 5.89
CA PRO A 60 14.63 10.42 5.54
C PRO A 60 14.82 10.07 4.06
N MET A 61 13.83 10.38 3.21
CA MET A 61 13.84 10.01 1.81
C MET A 61 14.79 10.85 0.98
N ASP A 62 15.38 10.23 -0.05
CA ASP A 62 16.03 10.97 -1.12
C ASP A 62 14.99 11.69 -2.00
N TYR A 63 15.42 12.69 -2.75
CA TYR A 63 14.53 13.50 -3.58
C TYR A 63 13.93 12.75 -4.79
N MET A 64 14.37 11.53 -5.11
CA MET A 64 13.85 10.75 -6.24
C MET A 64 12.82 9.70 -5.80
N THR A 65 12.75 9.40 -4.51
CA THR A 65 11.87 8.38 -3.98
C THR A 65 10.64 9.02 -3.35
N TYR A 66 9.47 8.65 -3.86
CA TYR A 66 8.21 9.11 -3.31
C TYR A 66 7.97 8.53 -1.90
N GLY A 67 7.67 9.39 -0.94
CA GLY A 67 7.35 9.01 0.42
C GLY A 67 7.12 10.22 1.32
N GLY A 68 6.64 9.96 2.53
CA GLY A 68 6.34 11.01 3.49
C GLY A 68 5.79 10.47 4.81
N GLY A 69 5.84 11.32 5.83
CA GLY A 69 5.37 11.00 7.17
C GLY A 69 3.96 11.54 7.42
N PHE A 70 3.24 10.87 8.32
CA PHE A 70 2.01 11.37 8.90
C PHE A 70 2.05 11.25 10.42
N ILE A 71 1.55 12.27 11.12
CA ILE A 71 1.50 12.34 12.57
C ILE A 71 0.13 12.88 12.94
N TYR A 72 -0.71 12.06 13.57
CA TYR A 72 -2.05 12.44 14.00
C TYR A 72 -2.17 12.29 15.51
N HIS A 73 -2.44 13.39 16.20
CA HIS A 73 -2.70 13.37 17.63
C HIS A 73 -4.15 12.98 17.88
N MET A 74 -4.32 11.89 18.61
CA MET A 74 -5.62 11.31 18.97
C MET A 74 -5.96 11.65 20.42
N LYS A 75 -7.13 11.20 20.88
CA LYS A 75 -7.48 11.26 22.31
C LYS A 75 -6.55 10.36 23.13
N ASP A 76 -6.61 10.49 24.45
CA ASP A 76 -5.86 9.67 25.40
C ASP A 76 -4.34 9.71 25.18
N ASN A 77 -3.82 10.84 24.72
CA ASN A 77 -2.39 11.05 24.45
C ASN A 77 -1.79 10.00 23.50
N LEU A 78 -2.60 9.50 22.57
CA LEU A 78 -2.14 8.61 21.52
C LEU A 78 -1.72 9.43 20.30
N VAL A 79 -0.60 9.07 19.70
CA VAL A 79 -0.12 9.61 18.43
C VAL A 79 -0.08 8.48 17.42
N HIS A 80 -0.85 8.63 16.33
CA HIS A 80 -0.75 7.76 15.17
C HIS A 80 0.35 8.30 14.27
N LEU A 81 1.48 7.61 14.27
CA LEU A 81 2.67 7.98 13.51
C LEU A 81 2.91 6.95 12.42
N GLY A 82 3.23 7.39 11.22
CA GLY A 82 3.68 6.46 10.21
C GLY A 82 4.44 7.09 9.07
N PHE A 83 5.01 6.22 8.26
CA PHE A 83 5.78 6.60 7.10
C PHE A 83 5.31 5.80 5.89
N VAL A 84 5.04 6.50 4.79
CA VAL A 84 4.63 5.93 3.52
C VAL A 84 5.83 5.90 2.60
N THR A 85 6.15 4.72 2.07
CA THR A 85 7.19 4.55 1.05
C THR A 85 6.56 4.07 -0.26
N GLY A 86 6.70 4.86 -1.32
CA GLY A 86 6.21 4.50 -2.66
C GLY A 86 6.94 3.27 -3.20
N LEU A 87 6.22 2.19 -3.50
CA LEU A 87 6.83 0.91 -3.92
C LEU A 87 7.49 0.98 -5.30
N GLY A 88 7.33 2.10 -6.02
CA GLY A 88 8.11 2.41 -7.21
C GLY A 88 9.57 2.82 -6.96
N TYR A 89 10.07 2.79 -5.72
CA TYR A 89 11.49 3.07 -5.41
C TYR A 89 12.42 2.10 -6.16
N THR A 90 13.61 2.57 -6.55
CA THR A 90 14.49 1.81 -7.44
C THR A 90 15.61 1.07 -6.72
N ASN A 91 15.95 1.46 -5.49
CA ASN A 91 17.07 0.94 -4.72
C ASN A 91 16.65 -0.31 -3.91
N THR A 92 17.26 -1.47 -4.19
CA THR A 92 16.98 -2.76 -3.51
C THR A 92 17.39 -2.79 -2.04
N ASN A 93 18.30 -1.91 -1.61
CA ASN A 93 18.74 -1.81 -0.21
C ASN A 93 17.76 -1.06 0.69
N ARG A 94 16.69 -0.48 0.13
CA ARG A 94 15.73 0.30 0.90
C ARG A 94 14.79 -0.62 1.68
N SER A 95 14.62 -0.34 2.97
CA SER A 95 13.64 -0.96 3.85
C SER A 95 12.62 0.08 4.32
N PRO A 96 11.34 0.01 3.89
CA PRO A 96 10.29 0.92 4.35
C PRO A 96 10.10 0.92 5.88
N TYR A 97 10.31 -0.22 6.55
CA TYR A 97 10.28 -0.29 8.01
C TYR A 97 11.41 0.56 8.60
N MET A 98 12.64 0.41 8.11
CA MET A 98 13.77 1.20 8.60
C MET A 98 13.68 2.69 8.20
N GLU A 99 12.94 3.04 7.13
CA GLU A 99 12.62 4.45 6.87
C GLU A 99 11.79 5.07 7.99
N LEU A 100 10.78 4.37 8.53
CA LEU A 100 10.05 4.86 9.70
C LEU A 100 10.96 4.99 10.93
N GLN A 101 11.81 3.98 11.19
CA GLN A 101 12.76 4.05 12.30
C GLN A 101 13.71 5.25 12.14
N LYS A 102 14.26 5.47 10.95
CA LYS A 102 15.12 6.61 10.66
C LYS A 102 14.36 7.94 10.75
N TYR A 103 13.12 8.01 10.27
CA TYR A 103 12.26 9.20 10.35
C TYR A 103 12.10 9.68 11.79
N LYS A 104 11.85 8.77 12.73
CA LYS A 104 11.72 9.07 14.17
C LYS A 104 12.94 9.76 14.76
N THR A 105 14.12 9.62 14.17
CA THR A 105 15.35 10.27 14.67
C THR A 105 15.42 11.77 14.38
N HIS A 106 14.54 12.31 13.54
CA HIS A 106 14.42 13.75 13.29
C HIS A 106 14.01 14.50 14.57
N GLU A 107 14.57 15.68 14.82
CA GLU A 107 14.40 16.42 16.08
C GLU A 107 12.93 16.64 16.48
N MET A 108 12.08 17.00 15.51
CA MET A 108 10.63 17.13 15.71
C MET A 108 9.99 15.88 16.34
N LEU A 109 10.38 14.69 15.88
CA LEU A 109 9.81 13.43 16.36
C LEU A 109 10.50 12.92 17.61
N ARG A 110 11.82 13.15 17.73
CA ARG A 110 12.54 12.83 18.96
C ARG A 110 11.92 13.53 20.16
N GLY A 111 11.61 14.83 20.03
CA GLY A 111 10.94 15.58 21.10
C GLY A 111 9.50 15.13 21.36
N LEU A 112 8.75 14.75 20.31
CA LEU A 112 7.37 14.27 20.47
C LEU A 112 7.28 12.89 21.14
N LEU A 113 8.26 12.02 20.90
CA LEU A 113 8.25 10.63 21.33
C LEU A 113 9.13 10.37 22.56
N ASP A 114 9.84 11.39 23.07
CA ASP A 114 10.70 11.27 24.24
C ASP A 114 9.88 10.82 25.46
N GLY A 115 10.41 9.84 26.20
CA GLY A 115 9.70 9.18 27.30
C GLY A 115 8.42 8.42 26.91
N GLY A 116 8.01 8.44 25.64
CA GLY A 116 6.82 7.79 25.14
C GLY A 116 6.96 6.27 25.02
N LYS A 117 5.82 5.58 24.83
CA LYS A 117 5.77 4.13 24.63
C LYS A 117 5.08 3.80 23.31
N CYS A 118 5.75 3.02 22.45
CA CYS A 118 5.09 2.38 21.32
C CYS A 118 4.15 1.28 21.82
N VAL A 119 2.87 1.37 21.48
CA VAL A 119 1.79 0.47 21.92
C VAL A 119 1.09 -0.26 20.77
N GLY A 120 1.49 0.01 19.52
CA GLY A 120 0.93 -0.66 18.35
C GLY A 120 1.85 -0.53 17.15
N TYR A 121 1.87 -1.56 16.31
CA TYR A 121 2.62 -1.61 15.06
C TYR A 121 1.79 -2.27 13.97
N GLY A 122 2.02 -1.88 12.72
CA GLY A 122 1.48 -2.58 11.56
C GLY A 122 1.81 -1.92 10.24
N ALA A 123 1.44 -2.59 9.16
CA ALA A 123 1.70 -2.07 7.82
C ALA A 123 0.66 -2.55 6.81
N ARG A 124 0.38 -1.72 5.82
CA ARG A 124 -0.54 -2.06 4.72
C ARG A 124 -0.16 -1.30 3.46
N VAL A 125 -0.25 -1.96 2.31
CA VAL A 125 -0.17 -1.23 1.03
C VAL A 125 -1.40 -0.39 0.79
N ILE A 126 -1.22 0.73 0.12
CA ILE A 126 -2.27 1.64 -0.32
C ILE A 126 -2.17 1.86 -1.82
N ASN A 127 -3.30 2.07 -2.50
CA ASN A 127 -3.33 2.36 -3.93
C ASN A 127 -2.79 3.77 -4.17
N CYS A 128 -1.94 3.91 -5.18
CA CYS A 128 -1.38 5.18 -5.62
C CYS A 128 -1.45 5.37 -7.14
N GLY A 129 -2.10 4.46 -7.86
CA GLY A 129 -2.24 4.54 -9.32
C GLY A 129 -3.10 5.71 -9.76
N GLY A 130 -4.07 6.10 -8.92
CA GLY A 130 -5.03 7.15 -9.18
C GLY A 130 -5.95 6.81 -10.35
N TYR A 131 -6.57 7.86 -10.91
CA TYR A 131 -7.51 7.78 -12.02
C TYR A 131 -7.02 6.92 -13.20
N GLN A 132 -5.74 7.01 -13.53
CA GLN A 132 -5.15 6.33 -14.70
C GLN A 132 -5.12 4.81 -14.59
N ALA A 133 -5.13 4.28 -13.38
CA ALA A 133 -5.03 2.85 -13.10
C ALA A 133 -6.37 2.23 -12.65
N LEU A 134 -7.46 3.01 -12.62
CA LEU A 134 -8.78 2.47 -12.30
C LEU A 134 -9.21 1.46 -13.38
N PRO A 135 -9.48 0.19 -13.02
CA PRO A 135 -9.98 -0.81 -13.95
C PRO A 135 -11.45 -0.54 -14.31
N SER A 136 -12.00 -1.34 -15.22
CA SER A 136 -13.45 -1.53 -15.26
C SER A 136 -13.92 -2.07 -13.90
N VAL A 137 -15.02 -1.51 -13.40
CA VAL A 137 -15.46 -1.72 -12.01
C VAL A 137 -16.63 -2.69 -11.90
N ALA A 138 -17.25 -3.05 -13.02
CA ALA A 138 -18.22 -4.14 -13.13
C ALA A 138 -17.64 -5.26 -14.00
N PHE A 139 -18.04 -6.49 -13.70
CA PHE A 139 -17.67 -7.69 -14.45
C PHE A 139 -18.85 -8.69 -14.41
N PRO A 140 -18.82 -9.78 -15.20
CA PRO A 140 -19.93 -10.73 -15.23
C PRO A 140 -20.23 -11.30 -13.84
N GLY A 141 -21.38 -10.91 -13.26
CA GLY A 141 -21.82 -11.35 -11.94
C GLY A 141 -21.16 -10.67 -10.75
N GLY A 142 -20.44 -9.55 -10.92
CA GLY A 142 -19.91 -8.82 -9.77
C GLY A 142 -19.35 -7.43 -10.04
N MET A 143 -18.87 -6.81 -8.95
CA MET A 143 -18.40 -5.42 -8.90
C MET A 143 -17.15 -5.29 -8.01
N LEU A 144 -16.25 -4.37 -8.36
CA LEU A 144 -15.11 -3.94 -7.55
C LEU A 144 -15.44 -2.61 -6.85
N VAL A 145 -15.21 -2.52 -5.53
CA VAL A 145 -15.44 -1.31 -4.73
C VAL A 145 -14.19 -0.89 -3.96
N GLY A 146 -14.14 0.38 -3.53
CA GLY A 146 -13.04 0.91 -2.72
C GLY A 146 -11.65 0.63 -3.27
N ASP A 147 -10.72 0.25 -2.40
CA ASP A 147 -9.32 0.03 -2.77
C ASP A 147 -9.09 -1.26 -3.55
N ALA A 148 -10.08 -2.17 -3.63
CA ALA A 148 -10.05 -3.30 -4.56
C ALA A 148 -10.05 -2.80 -6.02
N ALA A 149 -10.79 -1.73 -6.31
CA ALA A 149 -10.73 -1.00 -7.58
C ALA A 149 -9.63 0.07 -7.60
N GLY A 150 -9.31 0.67 -6.45
CA GLY A 150 -8.26 1.66 -6.28
C GLY A 150 -8.71 3.11 -6.24
N PHE A 151 -9.86 3.37 -5.59
CA PHE A 151 -10.45 4.71 -5.46
C PHE A 151 -9.75 5.66 -4.46
N LEU A 152 -8.47 5.45 -4.15
CA LEU A 152 -7.73 6.28 -3.20
C LEU A 152 -7.33 7.64 -3.80
N ASN A 153 -7.63 8.72 -3.08
CA ASN A 153 -7.11 10.06 -3.40
C ASN A 153 -5.71 10.23 -2.79
N VAL A 154 -4.69 10.16 -3.65
CA VAL A 154 -3.28 10.19 -3.23
C VAL A 154 -2.87 11.54 -2.66
N LEU A 155 -3.37 12.66 -3.21
CA LEU A 155 -3.05 14.00 -2.72
C LEU A 155 -3.53 14.19 -1.28
N LYS A 156 -4.75 13.71 -0.98
CA LYS A 156 -5.34 13.85 0.35
C LYS A 156 -4.88 12.75 1.32
N ILE A 157 -4.24 11.69 0.83
CA ILE A 157 -3.98 10.43 1.58
C ILE A 157 -5.28 9.88 2.17
N LYS A 158 -6.36 9.86 1.37
CA LYS A 158 -7.70 9.45 1.80
C LYS A 158 -8.36 8.53 0.77
N GLY A 159 -8.74 7.33 1.20
CA GLY A 159 -9.52 6.38 0.41
C GLY A 159 -10.80 5.89 1.09
N THR A 160 -10.98 6.15 2.38
CA THR A 160 -12.12 5.63 3.14
C THR A 160 -13.45 6.19 2.67
N HIS A 161 -13.54 7.50 2.44
CA HIS A 161 -14.78 8.16 2.00
C HIS A 161 -15.18 7.75 0.58
N THR A 162 -14.21 7.58 -0.32
CA THR A 162 -14.46 7.08 -1.69
C THR A 162 -14.80 5.58 -1.70
N ALA A 163 -14.19 4.78 -0.81
CA ALA A 163 -14.56 3.38 -0.63
C ALA A 163 -15.98 3.21 -0.12
N MET A 164 -16.37 3.97 0.92
CA MET A 164 -17.76 3.98 1.41
C MET A 164 -18.73 4.36 0.30
N LYS A 165 -18.47 5.46 -0.43
CA LYS A 165 -19.38 5.90 -1.49
C LYS A 165 -19.50 4.88 -2.62
N THR A 166 -18.41 4.27 -3.05
CA THR A 166 -18.45 3.26 -4.12
C THR A 166 -19.16 1.99 -3.66
N GLY A 167 -19.04 1.60 -2.39
CA GLY A 167 -19.87 0.55 -1.79
C GLY A 167 -21.38 0.88 -1.83
N MET A 168 -21.76 2.10 -1.46
CA MET A 168 -23.16 2.55 -1.54
C MET A 168 -23.70 2.51 -2.98
N LEU A 169 -22.93 3.02 -3.95
CA LEU A 169 -23.31 3.01 -5.36
C LEU A 169 -23.45 1.58 -5.91
N ALA A 170 -22.57 0.66 -5.48
CA ALA A 170 -22.66 -0.75 -5.86
C ALA A 170 -23.93 -1.41 -5.29
N ALA A 171 -24.29 -1.09 -4.04
CA ALA A 171 -25.52 -1.59 -3.43
C ALA A 171 -26.77 -1.08 -4.16
N GLU A 172 -26.85 0.24 -4.43
CA GLU A 172 -27.94 0.86 -5.19
C GLU A 172 -28.10 0.22 -6.58
N ALA A 173 -26.98 0.03 -7.30
CA ALA A 173 -26.98 -0.60 -8.61
C ALA A 173 -27.40 -2.08 -8.55
N ALA A 174 -26.90 -2.83 -7.58
CA ALA A 174 -27.25 -4.24 -7.42
C ALA A 174 -28.75 -4.43 -7.14
N VAL A 175 -29.36 -3.59 -6.29
CA VAL A 175 -30.80 -3.62 -6.03
C VAL A 175 -31.59 -3.28 -7.30
N ALA A 176 -31.18 -2.25 -8.04
CA ALA A 176 -31.82 -1.89 -9.30
C ALA A 176 -31.73 -3.03 -10.33
N ASP A 177 -30.61 -3.73 -10.43
CA ASP A 177 -30.45 -4.86 -11.35
C ASP A 177 -31.27 -6.09 -10.92
N ILE A 178 -31.46 -6.29 -9.62
CA ILE A 178 -32.37 -7.33 -9.12
C ILE A 178 -33.81 -7.01 -9.51
N ASN A 179 -34.26 -5.77 -9.31
CA ASN A 179 -35.63 -5.34 -9.62
C ASN A 179 -35.93 -5.40 -11.12
N ASP A 180 -34.94 -5.14 -11.98
CA ASP A 180 -35.08 -5.25 -13.43
C ASP A 180 -35.00 -6.71 -13.93
N GLY A 181 -34.94 -7.69 -13.04
CA GLY A 181 -34.92 -9.11 -13.43
C GLY A 181 -33.62 -9.55 -14.09
N ALA A 182 -32.48 -8.93 -13.77
CA ALA A 182 -31.20 -9.27 -14.38
C ALA A 182 -30.89 -10.77 -14.23
N GLN A 183 -30.24 -11.37 -15.23
CA GLN A 183 -29.90 -12.79 -15.22
C GLN A 183 -28.54 -13.03 -14.53
N PRO A 184 -28.21 -14.28 -14.13
CA PRO A 184 -26.86 -14.62 -13.68
C PRO A 184 -25.79 -14.22 -14.69
N GLY A 185 -24.65 -13.71 -14.22
CA GLY A 185 -23.57 -13.23 -15.10
C GLY A 185 -23.80 -11.82 -15.68
N HIS A 186 -24.87 -11.13 -15.30
CA HIS A 186 -25.11 -9.74 -15.69
C HIS A 186 -23.96 -8.81 -15.26
N VAL A 187 -23.53 -7.94 -16.18
CA VAL A 187 -22.56 -6.85 -15.93
C VAL A 187 -23.35 -5.56 -15.67
N SER A 188 -23.18 -4.99 -14.48
CA SER A 188 -23.94 -3.80 -14.07
C SER A 188 -23.39 -2.52 -14.70
N SER A 189 -23.98 -2.11 -15.83
CA SER A 189 -23.69 -0.80 -16.43
C SER A 189 -24.17 0.37 -15.54
N LYS A 190 -25.20 0.13 -14.71
CA LYS A 190 -25.69 1.11 -13.73
C LYS A 190 -24.60 1.48 -12.73
N TYR A 191 -23.84 0.50 -12.22
CA TYR A 191 -22.74 0.79 -11.30
C TYR A 191 -21.63 1.58 -11.99
N GLU A 192 -21.23 1.20 -13.22
CA GLU A 192 -20.19 1.93 -13.97
C GLU A 192 -20.58 3.40 -14.22
N HIS A 193 -21.82 3.65 -14.65
CA HIS A 193 -22.34 5.01 -14.83
C HIS A 193 -22.43 5.76 -13.51
N ALA A 194 -22.98 5.14 -12.46
CA ALA A 194 -23.10 5.77 -11.14
C ALA A 194 -21.74 6.20 -10.57
N VAL A 195 -20.69 5.37 -10.73
CA VAL A 195 -19.33 5.75 -10.36
C VAL A 195 -18.84 6.94 -11.19
N LYS A 196 -18.99 6.89 -12.51
CA LYS A 196 -18.54 7.94 -13.45
C LYS A 196 -19.21 9.30 -13.18
N ASP A 197 -20.49 9.29 -12.83
CA ASP A 197 -21.26 10.50 -12.59
C ASP A 197 -21.09 11.04 -11.16
N SER A 198 -20.59 10.21 -10.24
CA SER A 198 -20.37 10.57 -8.85
C SER A 198 -19.26 11.59 -8.63
N TRP A 199 -19.26 12.18 -7.44
CA TRP A 199 -18.16 13.02 -6.97
C TRP A 199 -16.84 12.25 -6.80
N VAL A 200 -16.87 10.92 -6.67
CA VAL A 200 -15.65 10.09 -6.54
C VAL A 200 -14.82 10.19 -7.81
N HIS A 201 -15.46 10.06 -8.97
CA HIS A 201 -14.79 10.19 -10.27
C HIS A 201 -14.21 11.60 -10.44
N LYS A 202 -15.00 12.63 -10.14
CA LYS A 202 -14.57 14.04 -10.24
C LYS A 202 -13.38 14.33 -9.31
N GLU A 203 -13.41 13.81 -8.08
CA GLU A 203 -12.33 13.97 -7.11
C GLU A 203 -11.03 13.32 -7.60
N LEU A 204 -11.07 12.07 -8.07
CA LEU A 204 -9.88 11.36 -8.55
C LEU A 204 -9.34 11.96 -9.85
N TYR A 205 -10.23 12.36 -10.77
CA TYR A 205 -9.84 13.03 -12.00
C TYR A 205 -9.19 14.39 -11.72
N GLY A 206 -9.71 15.14 -10.75
CA GLY A 206 -9.17 16.45 -10.36
C GLY A 206 -7.74 16.37 -9.82
N VAL A 207 -7.31 15.26 -9.23
CA VAL A 207 -5.95 15.09 -8.69
C VAL A 207 -5.07 14.16 -9.52
N ARG A 208 -5.53 13.73 -10.70
CA ARG A 208 -4.92 12.63 -11.49
C ARG A 208 -3.43 12.82 -11.79
N ASN A 209 -2.98 14.07 -11.95
CA ASN A 209 -1.61 14.35 -12.35
C ASN A 209 -0.63 14.58 -11.19
N ILE A 210 -1.12 14.73 -9.95
CA ILE A 210 -0.29 15.02 -8.77
C ILE A 210 0.76 13.93 -8.57
N HIS A 211 0.36 12.69 -8.30
CA HIS A 211 1.33 11.62 -8.00
C HIS A 211 2.25 11.30 -9.19
N PRO A 212 1.75 11.22 -10.45
CA PRO A 212 2.63 11.11 -11.62
C PRO A 212 3.69 12.19 -11.76
N ALA A 213 3.44 13.42 -11.27
CA ALA A 213 4.43 14.50 -11.34
C ALA A 213 5.68 14.21 -10.49
N PHE A 214 5.56 13.41 -9.42
CA PHE A 214 6.70 12.98 -8.59
C PHE A 214 7.62 11.95 -9.26
N LYS A 215 7.33 11.49 -10.49
CA LYS A 215 8.20 10.53 -11.21
C LYS A 215 9.63 11.00 -11.39
N THR A 216 9.80 12.31 -11.55
CA THR A 216 11.10 12.96 -11.73
C THR A 216 11.66 13.55 -10.43
N GLY A 217 10.99 13.31 -9.30
CA GLY A 217 11.45 13.68 -7.97
C GLY A 217 10.49 14.56 -7.17
N LEU A 218 10.90 14.91 -5.95
CA LEU A 218 10.15 15.70 -4.99
C LEU A 218 9.87 17.10 -5.53
N PHE A 219 10.89 17.79 -6.05
CA PHE A 219 10.77 19.19 -6.47
C PHE A 219 9.85 19.37 -7.69
N SER A 220 9.87 18.44 -8.64
CA SER A 220 8.93 18.47 -9.77
C SER A 220 7.50 18.19 -9.31
N GLY A 221 7.32 17.25 -8.37
CA GLY A 221 6.03 17.00 -7.73
C GLY A 221 5.48 18.22 -7.00
N LEU A 222 6.32 18.91 -6.20
CA LEU A 222 5.93 20.13 -5.49
C LEU A 222 5.62 21.29 -6.45
N GLY A 223 6.46 21.51 -7.46
CA GLY A 223 6.22 22.52 -8.49
C GLY A 223 4.91 22.28 -9.24
N TYR A 224 4.62 21.01 -9.57
CA TYR A 224 3.34 20.65 -10.16
C TYR A 224 2.16 20.81 -9.19
N GLY A 225 2.38 20.52 -7.90
CA GLY A 225 1.40 20.82 -6.84
C GLY A 225 1.04 22.30 -6.78
N ALA A 226 2.04 23.19 -6.88
CA ALA A 226 1.82 24.63 -6.96
C ALA A 226 1.03 25.02 -8.22
N PHE A 227 1.37 24.46 -9.38
CA PHE A 227 0.58 24.64 -10.61
C PHE A 227 -0.87 24.15 -10.43
N TRP A 228 -1.07 23.00 -9.79
CA TRP A 228 -2.39 22.44 -9.52
C TRP A 228 -3.23 23.32 -8.60
N LEU A 229 -2.63 24.03 -7.63
CA LEU A 229 -3.35 25.00 -6.80
C LEU A 229 -4.01 26.10 -7.65
N LEU A 230 -3.42 26.44 -8.79
CA LEU A 230 -3.97 27.40 -9.77
C LEU A 230 -4.93 26.73 -10.75
N SER A 231 -4.52 25.61 -11.39
CA SER A 231 -5.31 24.95 -12.45
C SER A 231 -6.51 24.17 -11.93
N LYS A 232 -6.49 23.78 -10.64
CA LYS A 232 -7.44 22.84 -10.01
C LYS A 232 -7.62 21.53 -10.78
N GLY A 233 -6.57 21.07 -11.47
CA GLY A 233 -6.62 19.82 -12.25
C GLY A 233 -7.35 19.93 -13.59
N ARG A 234 -7.62 21.14 -14.09
CA ARG A 234 -8.34 21.38 -15.35
C ARG A 234 -7.47 21.31 -16.59
N GLU A 235 -6.19 20.98 -16.45
CA GLU A 235 -5.28 20.84 -17.59
C GLU A 235 -5.80 19.81 -18.62
N PRO A 236 -5.68 20.07 -19.94
CA PRO A 236 -6.22 19.19 -20.99
C PRO A 236 -5.37 17.93 -21.26
N TRP A 237 -4.56 17.49 -20.30
CA TRP A 237 -3.70 16.31 -20.43
C TRP A 237 -3.75 15.41 -19.19
N THR A 238 -3.26 14.18 -19.34
CA THR A 238 -3.13 13.21 -18.26
C THR A 238 -1.80 12.47 -18.38
N PHE A 239 -0.95 12.57 -17.35
CA PHE A 239 0.30 11.81 -17.27
C PHE A 239 0.04 10.32 -17.11
N LYS A 240 0.86 9.46 -17.72
CA LYS A 240 0.68 8.01 -17.73
C LYS A 240 1.77 7.26 -16.98
N TRP A 241 1.43 6.19 -16.25
CA TRP A 241 2.43 5.25 -15.72
C TRP A 241 2.84 4.25 -16.82
N SER A 242 4.13 3.92 -16.89
CA SER A 242 4.67 3.05 -17.95
C SER A 242 5.18 1.70 -17.46
N LYS A 243 5.48 1.57 -16.17
CA LYS A 243 5.99 0.34 -15.53
C LYS A 243 5.23 0.13 -14.24
N ASP A 244 5.05 -1.12 -13.81
CA ASP A 244 4.61 -1.43 -12.45
C ASP A 244 5.71 -1.10 -11.41
N ASP A 245 5.45 -1.36 -10.13
CA ASP A 245 6.37 -1.02 -9.05
C ASP A 245 7.59 -1.95 -8.94
N ALA A 246 7.45 -3.25 -9.20
CA ALA A 246 8.55 -4.20 -9.22
C ALA A 246 9.51 -3.92 -10.39
N ALA A 247 8.99 -3.58 -11.56
CA ALA A 247 9.75 -3.32 -12.79
C ALA A 247 10.61 -2.05 -12.74
N ARG A 248 10.47 -1.22 -11.70
CA ARG A 248 11.35 -0.07 -11.45
C ARG A 248 12.61 -0.42 -10.64
N THR A 249 12.63 -1.57 -9.98
CA THR A 249 13.74 -2.01 -9.15
C THR A 249 15.00 -2.20 -10.01
N ARG A 250 16.12 -1.62 -9.60
CA ARG A 250 17.42 -1.80 -10.25
C ARG A 250 18.12 -3.01 -9.66
N LYS A 251 19.01 -3.65 -10.42
CA LYS A 251 19.89 -4.70 -9.91
C LYS A 251 20.75 -4.16 -8.74
N GLN A 252 21.07 -5.02 -7.79
CA GLN A 252 21.82 -4.71 -6.57
C GLN A 252 23.12 -3.96 -6.87
N ALA A 253 23.88 -4.40 -7.89
CA ALA A 253 25.14 -3.77 -8.29
C ALA A 253 25.01 -2.30 -8.74
N LYS A 254 23.80 -1.82 -9.04
CA LYS A 254 23.51 -0.41 -9.42
C LYS A 254 22.86 0.37 -8.28
N CYS A 255 22.75 -0.22 -7.10
CA CYS A 255 22.10 0.36 -5.94
C CYS A 255 23.14 0.87 -4.95
N LYS A 256 22.90 2.05 -4.39
CA LYS A 256 23.69 2.57 -3.27
C LYS A 256 23.28 1.86 -1.99
N GLU A 257 24.22 1.64 -1.08
CA GLU A 257 23.87 1.22 0.26
C GLU A 257 23.01 2.29 0.96
N VAL A 258 22.12 1.87 1.85
CA VAL A 258 21.34 2.78 2.69
C VAL A 258 21.74 2.54 4.12
N ALA A 259 22.43 3.50 4.71
CA ALA A 259 22.80 3.44 6.12
C ALA A 259 21.56 3.68 6.99
N TYR A 260 21.17 2.64 7.73
CA TYR A 260 20.18 2.71 8.79
C TYR A 260 20.89 2.64 10.15
N PRO A 261 20.61 3.57 11.07
CA PRO A 261 21.12 3.50 12.44
C PRO A 261 20.67 2.20 13.11
N LYS A 262 21.51 1.67 14.00
CA LYS A 262 21.10 0.56 14.87
C LYS A 262 19.94 1.03 15.76
N PRO A 263 18.89 0.22 15.95
CA PRO A 263 17.84 0.53 16.91
C PRO A 263 18.39 0.77 18.32
N ASP A 264 17.82 1.75 19.02
CA ASP A 264 18.19 2.12 20.40
C ASP A 264 17.29 1.49 21.46
N GLY A 265 16.23 0.79 21.05
CA GLY A 265 15.25 0.13 21.92
C GLY A 265 14.35 1.11 22.67
N LYS A 266 14.40 2.40 22.35
CA LYS A 266 13.61 3.45 23.01
C LYS A 266 12.78 4.25 22.00
N LEU A 267 13.46 4.89 21.06
CA LEU A 267 12.85 5.66 19.97
C LEU A 267 12.69 4.79 18.72
N THR A 268 13.65 3.89 18.50
CA THR A 268 13.78 3.04 17.33
C THR A 268 13.94 1.58 17.74
N PHE A 269 13.33 0.67 16.99
CA PHE A 269 13.21 -0.74 17.39
C PHE A 269 13.61 -1.69 16.27
N ASP A 270 14.08 -2.87 16.64
CA ASP A 270 14.18 -3.97 15.68
C ASP A 270 12.77 -4.42 15.25
N LEU A 271 12.66 -4.90 14.02
CA LEU A 271 11.39 -5.37 13.49
C LEU A 271 10.86 -6.58 14.26
N THR A 272 11.73 -7.48 14.73
CA THR A 272 11.30 -8.65 15.51
C THR A 272 10.69 -8.26 16.84
N ASP A 273 11.18 -7.17 17.45
CA ASP A 273 10.68 -6.68 18.74
C ASP A 273 9.33 -5.96 18.59
N GLN A 274 9.06 -5.37 17.41
CA GLN A 274 7.80 -4.70 17.11
C GLN A 274 6.71 -5.65 16.61
N LEU A 275 7.08 -6.77 15.99
CA LEU A 275 6.11 -7.68 15.39
C LEU A 275 5.01 -8.16 16.37
N PRO A 276 5.30 -8.49 17.65
CA PRO A 276 4.27 -8.84 18.62
C PRO A 276 3.19 -7.77 18.84
N LEU A 277 3.51 -6.48 18.65
CA LEU A 277 2.54 -5.37 18.78
C LEU A 277 1.47 -5.36 17.66
N THR A 278 1.65 -6.18 16.62
CA THR A 278 0.60 -6.39 15.61
C THR A 278 -0.44 -7.41 16.06
N GLY A 279 -0.16 -8.18 17.11
CA GLY A 279 -0.95 -9.35 17.52
C GLY A 279 -1.03 -10.43 16.44
N VAL A 280 -0.07 -10.47 15.51
CA VAL A 280 -0.08 -11.45 14.41
C VAL A 280 0.01 -12.87 14.93
N ASP A 281 -0.90 -13.72 14.44
CA ASP A 281 -0.93 -15.13 14.76
C ASP A 281 -1.49 -15.94 13.58
N HIS A 282 -1.03 -17.17 13.41
CA HIS A 282 -1.52 -18.11 12.40
C HIS A 282 -1.39 -19.52 12.97
N GLU A 283 -2.36 -20.39 12.66
CA GLU A 283 -2.22 -21.83 12.93
C GLU A 283 -0.90 -22.35 12.34
N ALA A 284 -0.11 -23.04 13.18
CA ALA A 284 1.24 -23.46 12.83
C ALA A 284 1.23 -24.62 11.83
N ASP A 285 0.23 -25.51 11.92
CA ASP A 285 0.09 -26.67 11.03
C ASP A 285 -0.78 -26.37 9.80
N GLN A 286 -0.56 -25.21 9.17
CA GLN A 286 -1.23 -24.84 7.92
C GLN A 286 -0.22 -24.62 6.78
N PRO A 287 -0.58 -24.91 5.51
CA PRO A 287 0.29 -24.62 4.39
C PRO A 287 0.52 -23.11 4.26
N SER A 288 1.74 -22.72 3.91
CA SER A 288 2.07 -21.31 3.64
C SER A 288 1.11 -20.70 2.61
N HIS A 289 0.47 -19.61 2.99
CA HIS A 289 -0.34 -18.76 2.12
C HIS A 289 0.51 -17.84 1.22
N LEU A 290 1.84 -17.95 1.33
CA LEU A 290 2.82 -17.24 0.53
C LEU A 290 3.57 -18.27 -0.31
N LYS A 291 3.14 -18.39 -1.57
CA LYS A 291 3.61 -19.44 -2.45
C LYS A 291 4.49 -18.85 -3.53
N ILE A 292 5.54 -19.57 -3.91
CA ILE A 292 6.23 -19.28 -5.18
C ILE A 292 5.29 -19.73 -6.30
N LYS A 293 5.09 -18.87 -7.30
CA LYS A 293 4.25 -19.20 -8.45
C LYS A 293 4.80 -20.44 -9.18
N PRO A 294 3.91 -21.32 -9.68
CA PRO A 294 4.33 -22.47 -10.47
C PRO A 294 5.22 -22.06 -11.65
N GLY A 295 6.35 -22.75 -11.82
CA GLY A 295 7.34 -22.47 -12.88
C GLY A 295 8.31 -21.34 -12.54
N MET A 296 8.25 -20.77 -11.33
CA MET A 296 9.14 -19.70 -10.86
C MET A 296 10.04 -20.13 -9.69
N GLU A 297 10.18 -21.43 -9.44
CA GLU A 297 10.89 -22.01 -8.27
C GLU A 297 12.36 -21.58 -8.19
N LYS A 298 12.97 -21.30 -9.34
CA LYS A 298 14.36 -20.83 -9.45
C LYS A 298 14.52 -19.33 -9.23
N VAL A 299 13.45 -18.55 -9.42
CA VAL A 299 13.49 -17.07 -9.38
C VAL A 299 13.98 -16.51 -8.03
N PRO A 300 13.56 -17.03 -6.86
CA PRO A 300 14.07 -16.56 -5.57
C PRO A 300 15.60 -16.56 -5.50
N LYS A 301 16.24 -17.65 -5.94
CA LYS A 301 17.69 -17.82 -5.83
C LYS A 301 18.44 -17.18 -7.00
N GLU A 302 18.07 -17.54 -8.23
CA GLU A 302 18.83 -17.18 -9.44
C GLU A 302 18.57 -15.75 -9.93
N VAL A 303 17.47 -15.14 -9.49
CA VAL A 303 17.09 -13.78 -9.89
C VAL A 303 17.03 -12.85 -8.68
N SER A 304 16.12 -13.11 -7.73
CA SER A 304 15.87 -12.19 -6.62
C SER A 304 17.10 -12.02 -5.74
N PHE A 305 17.66 -13.11 -5.23
CA PHE A 305 18.87 -13.09 -4.43
C PHE A 305 20.09 -12.70 -5.26
N ALA A 306 20.42 -13.45 -6.31
CA ALA A 306 21.66 -13.24 -7.08
C ALA A 306 21.75 -11.88 -7.78
N GLN A 307 20.65 -11.30 -8.27
CA GLN A 307 20.69 -10.06 -9.05
C GLN A 307 20.17 -8.83 -8.29
N TYR A 308 19.25 -9.01 -7.34
CA TYR A 308 18.61 -7.93 -6.59
C TYR A 308 18.94 -7.96 -5.09
N GLY A 309 19.74 -8.93 -4.62
CA GLY A 309 20.15 -9.04 -3.22
C GLY A 309 19.00 -9.38 -2.27
N GLY A 310 17.98 -10.09 -2.75
CA GLY A 310 16.82 -10.55 -1.97
C GLY A 310 16.05 -9.41 -1.32
N PRO A 311 15.48 -8.46 -2.09
CA PRO A 311 14.85 -7.25 -1.56
C PRO A 311 13.63 -7.52 -0.65
N GLU A 312 13.00 -8.69 -0.76
CA GLU A 312 11.92 -9.18 0.11
C GLU A 312 12.31 -9.29 1.57
N GLN A 313 13.59 -9.49 1.88
CA GLN A 313 14.10 -9.44 3.26
C GLN A 313 14.01 -8.02 3.85
N ARG A 314 13.96 -6.99 3.00
CA ARG A 314 14.00 -5.57 3.40
C ARG A 314 12.66 -4.88 3.28
N PHE A 315 11.91 -5.16 2.22
CA PHE A 315 10.60 -4.53 2.02
C PHE A 315 9.48 -5.18 2.83
N CYS A 316 9.67 -6.43 3.27
CA CYS A 316 8.69 -7.11 4.09
C CYS A 316 8.66 -6.47 5.48
N PRO A 317 7.52 -5.89 5.90
CA PRO A 317 7.40 -5.25 7.20
C PRO A 317 7.17 -6.27 8.34
N ALA A 318 7.52 -7.54 8.15
CA ALA A 318 7.26 -8.59 9.13
C ALA A 318 8.30 -9.74 9.10
N LYS A 319 9.46 -9.55 8.46
CA LYS A 319 10.55 -10.55 8.42
C LYS A 319 10.09 -11.95 8.01
N VAL A 320 9.23 -12.01 6.99
CA VAL A 320 8.67 -13.28 6.49
C VAL A 320 9.66 -14.00 5.58
N TYR A 321 10.54 -13.27 4.89
CA TYR A 321 11.45 -13.85 3.90
C TYR A 321 12.88 -13.71 4.40
N GLU A 322 13.61 -14.82 4.43
CA GLU A 322 15.01 -14.88 4.83
C GLU A 322 15.79 -15.77 3.87
N TYR A 323 16.99 -15.36 3.51
CA TYR A 323 17.89 -16.13 2.67
C TYR A 323 19.09 -16.62 3.48
N ASP A 324 19.48 -17.88 3.30
CA ASP A 324 20.77 -18.37 3.79
C ASP A 324 21.94 -17.90 2.91
N ASP A 325 23.17 -18.18 3.34
CA ASP A 325 24.40 -17.83 2.59
C ASP A 325 24.47 -18.49 1.20
N LYS A 326 23.70 -19.57 0.98
CA LYS A 326 23.61 -20.30 -0.29
C LYS A 326 22.48 -19.76 -1.19
N GLY A 327 21.76 -18.72 -0.76
CA GLY A 327 20.65 -18.11 -1.50
C GLY A 327 19.37 -18.95 -1.51
N ASN A 328 19.20 -19.89 -0.57
CA ASN A 328 17.95 -20.61 -0.40
C ASN A 328 16.98 -19.77 0.44
N LEU A 329 15.73 -19.65 -0.02
CA LEU A 329 14.70 -18.85 0.62
C LEU A 329 13.92 -19.67 1.66
N THR A 330 13.85 -19.17 2.88
CA THR A 330 12.90 -19.59 3.92
C THR A 330 11.73 -18.60 3.98
N ILE A 331 10.50 -19.12 4.07
CA ILE A 331 9.27 -18.33 4.19
C ILE A 331 8.61 -18.59 5.56
N ASN A 332 8.78 -17.64 6.48
CA ASN A 332 8.15 -17.63 7.81
C ASN A 332 6.72 -17.06 7.73
N ALA A 333 5.80 -17.81 7.11
CA ALA A 333 4.45 -17.34 6.81
C ALA A 333 3.63 -16.93 8.07
N GLN A 334 3.93 -17.52 9.23
CA GLN A 334 3.30 -17.21 10.52
C GLN A 334 3.49 -15.74 10.94
N ASN A 335 4.53 -15.06 10.45
CA ASN A 335 4.77 -13.66 10.74
C ASN A 335 3.93 -12.71 9.87
N CYS A 336 3.20 -13.20 8.86
CA CYS A 336 2.63 -12.33 7.84
C CYS A 336 1.52 -11.40 8.37
N ILE A 337 1.75 -10.09 8.33
CA ILE A 337 0.73 -9.09 8.71
C ILE A 337 -0.20 -8.67 7.55
N HIS A 338 -0.27 -9.50 6.50
CA HIS A 338 -1.16 -9.36 5.34
C HIS A 338 -1.06 -8.01 4.60
N CYS A 339 0.10 -7.35 4.67
CA CYS A 339 0.31 -6.03 4.07
C CYS A 339 0.16 -6.01 2.54
N LYS A 340 0.37 -7.16 1.88
CA LYS A 340 0.40 -7.43 0.42
C LYS A 340 1.62 -6.93 -0.36
N THR A 341 2.62 -6.33 0.28
CA THR A 341 3.82 -5.79 -0.40
C THR A 341 4.56 -6.79 -1.27
N CYS A 342 4.73 -8.04 -0.81
CA CYS A 342 5.43 -9.09 -1.54
C CYS A 342 4.77 -9.45 -2.89
N SER A 343 3.44 -9.36 -2.97
CA SER A 343 2.70 -9.56 -4.22
C SER A 343 2.86 -8.41 -5.23
N ILE A 344 3.48 -7.30 -4.83
CA ILE A 344 3.65 -6.08 -5.64
C ILE A 344 5.12 -5.83 -6.00
N LYS A 345 6.04 -6.07 -5.05
CA LYS A 345 7.42 -5.57 -5.12
C LYS A 345 8.48 -6.63 -5.39
N THR A 346 8.13 -7.92 -5.33
CA THR A 346 9.06 -9.00 -5.68
C THR A 346 9.51 -8.88 -7.14
N PRO A 347 10.82 -8.99 -7.45
CA PRO A 347 11.30 -8.99 -8.83
C PRO A 347 10.61 -10.07 -9.67
N GLY A 348 9.92 -9.69 -10.74
CA GLY A 348 9.17 -10.64 -11.58
C GLY A 348 7.87 -11.16 -10.96
N HIS A 349 7.43 -10.63 -9.81
CA HIS A 349 6.18 -11.02 -9.14
C HIS A 349 6.09 -12.52 -8.81
N PHE A 350 7.19 -13.15 -8.39
CA PHE A 350 7.26 -14.60 -8.17
C PHE A 350 6.47 -15.09 -6.95
N ILE A 351 6.11 -14.19 -6.02
CA ILE A 351 5.25 -14.54 -4.88
C ILE A 351 3.78 -14.37 -5.24
N GLN A 352 2.99 -15.43 -5.00
CA GLN A 352 1.55 -15.41 -4.95
C GLN A 352 1.10 -15.33 -3.48
N TRP A 353 0.36 -14.28 -3.14
CA TRP A 353 -0.28 -14.14 -1.85
C TRP A 353 -1.70 -14.72 -1.96
N THR A 354 -2.00 -15.75 -1.18
CA THR A 354 -3.35 -16.28 -0.99
C THR A 354 -3.82 -16.00 0.43
N VAL A 355 -5.11 -16.22 0.69
CA VAL A 355 -5.63 -16.15 2.07
C VAL A 355 -5.15 -17.37 2.86
N PRO A 356 -4.68 -17.20 4.12
CA PRO A 356 -4.53 -18.30 5.07
C PRO A 356 -5.90 -18.78 5.56
N GLU A 357 -5.90 -19.72 6.50
CA GLU A 357 -7.10 -20.08 7.24
C GLU A 357 -7.74 -18.86 7.93
N GLY A 358 -9.06 -18.85 8.00
CA GLY A 358 -9.82 -17.74 8.57
C GLY A 358 -9.48 -17.50 10.03
N GLY A 359 -9.23 -16.25 10.40
CA GLY A 359 -8.82 -15.85 11.76
C GLY A 359 -7.31 -15.64 11.91
N GLY A 360 -6.48 -16.20 11.01
CA GLY A 360 -5.04 -15.91 10.97
C GLY A 360 -4.75 -14.51 10.44
N GLY A 361 -3.65 -13.91 10.90
CA GLY A 361 -3.21 -12.57 10.51
C GLY A 361 -3.05 -11.62 11.69
N PRO A 362 -2.89 -10.31 11.42
CA PRO A 362 -2.72 -9.30 12.46
C PRO A 362 -4.02 -9.05 13.24
N GLN A 363 -3.90 -8.84 14.54
CA GLN A 363 -5.00 -8.48 15.45
C GLN A 363 -4.88 -7.02 15.87
N TYR A 364 -5.12 -6.13 14.90
CA TYR A 364 -4.98 -4.69 15.12
C TYR A 364 -6.09 -4.12 16.01
N GLY A 365 -5.78 -3.86 17.28
CA GLY A 365 -6.75 -3.26 18.22
C GLY A 365 -6.89 -1.73 18.14
N SER A 366 -5.81 -1.00 17.87
CA SER A 366 -5.76 0.48 17.91
C SER A 366 -5.21 1.13 16.63
N MET A 367 -5.25 0.42 15.49
CA MET A 367 -4.60 0.86 14.23
C MET A 367 -5.50 1.59 13.26
#